data_AF-A0A6L9ZN08-F1
#
_entry.id   AF-A0A6L9ZN08-F1
#
_cell.length_a   1.000
_cell.length_b   1.000
_cell.length_c   1.000
_cell.angle_alpha   90.00
_cell.angle_beta   90.00
_cell.angle_gamma   90.00
#
_symmetry.space_group_name_H-M   'P 1'
#
loop_
_entity.id
_entity.type
_entity.pdbx_description
1 polymer ?
#
loop_
_entity_poly.entity_id
_entity_poly.type
_entity_poly.pdbx_seq_one_letter_code
_entity_poly.pdbx_strand_id
1 'polypeptide(L)' 'MPSNLEISSLKELRILLRNRCFYYEFVYEKEVVVKPQLNQENVLGIDHGVNNWLTCVSNVGTSTGSRW' A
#
# COMPACT_ATOMS: atom_id res chain seq x y z
N MET A 1 -3.61 23.18 -2.70
CA MET A 1 -3.02 22.38 -1.60
C MET A 1 -3.90 21.15 -1.42
N PRO A 2 -3.36 19.93 -1.27
CA PRO A 2 -4.19 18.73 -1.14
C PRO A 2 -5.11 18.88 0.08
N SER A 3 -6.40 18.61 -0.07
CA SER A 3 -7.38 18.78 1.02
C SER A 3 -7.22 17.73 2.14
N ASN A 4 -6.48 16.66 1.87
CA ASN A 4 -6.22 15.54 2.77
C ASN A 4 -4.80 15.56 3.37
N LEU A 5 -4.10 16.70 3.30
CA LEU A 5 -2.74 16.83 3.80
C LEU A 5 -2.70 17.70 5.06
N GLU A 6 -2.33 17.10 6.19
CA GLU A 6 -2.05 17.83 7.41
C GLU A 6 -0.63 18.40 7.38
N ILE A 7 -0.49 19.72 7.36
CA ILE A 7 0.80 20.41 7.23
C ILE A 7 1.74 20.06 8.40
N SER A 8 1.18 19.88 9.60
CA SER A 8 1.90 19.46 10.81
C SER A 8 2.60 18.10 10.67
N SER A 9 2.13 17.23 9.78
CA SER A 9 2.72 15.90 9.55
C SER A 9 3.89 15.91 8.55
N LEU A 10 4.10 17.03 7.85
CA LEU A 10 5.14 17.15 6.85
C LEU A 10 6.52 17.16 7.49
N LYS A 11 7.37 16.27 7.00
CA LYS A 11 8.78 16.20 7.36
C LYS A 11 9.65 16.99 6.39
N GLU A 12 9.30 16.96 5.11
CA GLU A 12 10.15 17.50 4.05
C GLU A 12 9.31 17.86 2.81
N LEU A 13 9.66 18.98 2.16
CA LEU A 13 9.23 19.29 0.79
C LEU A 13 10.43 19.09 -0.14
N ARG A 14 10.30 18.19 -1.12
CA ARG A 14 11.32 17.96 -2.15
C ARG A 14 10.93 18.62 -3.46
N ILE A 15 11.89 19.30 -4.07
CA ILE A 15 11.77 19.82 -5.43
C ILE A 15 12.64 18.94 -6.33
N LEU A 16 12.02 18.23 -7.25
CA LEU A 16 12.71 17.33 -8.18
C LEU A 16 12.56 17.81 -9.61
N LEU A 17 13.66 17.78 -10.37
CA LEU A 17 13.62 17.94 -11.82
C LEU A 17 13.55 16.56 -12.47
N ARG A 18 12.44 16.24 -13.11
CA ARG A 18 12.27 15.01 -13.89
C ARG A 18 11.52 15.32 -15.18
N ASN A 19 11.90 14.71 -16.30
CA ASN A 19 11.19 14.84 -17.57
C ASN A 19 10.92 16.29 -18.02
N ARG A 20 11.85 17.21 -17.74
CA ARG A 20 11.73 18.66 -18.00
C ARG A 20 10.60 19.37 -17.22
N CYS A 21 10.13 18.76 -16.13
CA CYS A 21 9.14 19.34 -15.22
C CYS A 21 9.70 19.41 -13.79
N PHE A 22 9.20 20.37 -13.02
CA PHE A 22 9.40 20.44 -11.58
C PHE A 22 8.30 19.68 -10.87
N TYR A 23 8.68 18.77 -9.98
CA TYR A 23 7.78 18.05 -9.09
C TYR A 23 7.98 18.56 -7.68
N TYR A 24 6.86 18.77 -6.99
CA TYR A 24 6.82 19.02 -5.56
C TYR A 24 6.36 17.73 -4.88
N GLU A 25 7.24 17.10 -4.11
CA GLU A 25 6.90 15.93 -3.32
C GLU A 25 6.80 16.32 -1.84
N PHE A 26 5.64 16.04 -1.25
CA PHE A 26 5.38 16.22 0.16
C PHE A 26 5.69 14.92 0.89
N VAL A 27 6.73 14.89 1.71
CA VAL A 27 7.13 13.71 2.49
C VAL A 27 6.65 13.90 3.92
N TYR A 28 5.94 12.91 4.43
CA TYR A 28 5.41 12.88 5.79
C TYR A 28 5.77 11.54 6.45
N GLU A 29 5.82 11.53 7.78
CA GLU A 29 5.97 10.29 8.52
C GLU A 29 4.61 9.62 8.66
N LYS A 30 4.54 8.32 8.38
CA LYS A 30 3.34 7.52 8.61
C LYS A 30 3.58 6.63 9.81
N GLU A 31 2.65 6.68 10.76
CA GLU A 31 2.64 5.73 11.87
C GLU A 31 2.52 4.30 11.31
N VAL A 32 3.49 3.46 11.66
CA VAL A 32 3.47 2.05 11.32
C VAL A 32 2.79 1.30 12.46
N VAL A 33 1.60 0.76 12.20
CA VAL A 33 0.96 -0.17 13.13
C VAL A 33 1.74 -1.48 13.07
N VAL A 34 2.68 -1.67 14.00
CA VAL A 34 3.59 -2.83 14.03
C VAL A 34 2.84 -4.14 14.28
N LYS A 35 1.68 -4.08 14.96
CA LYS A 35 0.83 -5.22 15.27
C LYS A 35 -0.64 -4.84 15.10
N PRO A 36 -1.20 -4.93 13.89
CA PRO A 36 -2.63 -4.74 13.73
C PRO A 36 -3.38 -5.79 14.56
N GLN A 37 -4.51 -5.39 15.15
CA GLN A 37 -5.43 -6.33 15.80
C GLN A 37 -6.14 -7.14 14.71
N LEU A 38 -5.59 -8.31 14.39
CA LEU A 38 -6.12 -9.22 13.39
C LEU A 38 -6.80 -10.42 14.05
N ASN A 39 -7.85 -10.94 13.43
CA ASN A 39 -8.40 -12.24 13.80
C ASN A 39 -7.44 -13.34 13.32
N GLN A 40 -6.85 -14.07 14.28
CA GLN A 40 -5.92 -15.18 14.01
C GLN A 40 -6.58 -16.36 13.28
N GLU A 41 -7.90 -16.47 13.35
CA GLU A 41 -8.67 -17.49 12.63
C GLU A 41 -8.84 -17.16 11.14
N ASN A 42 -8.56 -15.94 10.71
CA ASN A 42 -8.65 -15.52 9.32
C ASN A 42 -7.26 -15.49 8.69
N VAL A 43 -7.01 -16.38 7.74
CA VAL A 43 -5.69 -16.53 7.09
C VAL A 43 -5.83 -16.31 5.59
N LEU A 44 -4.90 -15.52 5.03
CA LEU A 44 -4.75 -15.29 3.59
C LEU A 44 -3.38 -15.80 3.13
N GLY A 45 -3.38 -16.87 2.33
CA GLY A 45 -2.20 -17.33 1.61
C GLY A 45 -2.03 -16.53 0.32
N ILE A 46 -0.81 -16.04 0.07
CA ILE A 46 -0.45 -15.30 -1.14
C ILE A 46 0.69 -16.04 -1.82
N ASP A 47 0.50 -16.41 -3.08
CA ASP A 47 1.48 -17.16 -3.87
C ASP A 47 1.66 -16.58 -5.27
N HIS A 48 2.92 -16.59 -5.74
CA HIS A 48 3.28 -16.22 -7.11
C HIS A 48 3.41 -17.52 -7.91
N GLY A 49 2.38 -17.86 -8.66
CA GLY A 49 2.36 -19.10 -9.43
C GLY A 49 3.10 -18.95 -10.75
N VAL A 50 3.39 -20.09 -11.38
CA VAL A 50 4.12 -20.14 -12.67
C VAL A 50 3.39 -19.38 -13.79
N ASN A 51 2.06 -19.26 -13.71
CA ASN A 51 1.21 -18.62 -14.73
C ASN A 51 0.22 -17.60 -14.15
N ASN A 52 0.47 -17.06 -12.96
CA ASN A 52 -0.32 -15.96 -12.40
C ASN A 52 0.60 -14.93 -11.74
N TRP A 53 0.25 -13.65 -11.85
CA TRP A 53 0.97 -12.60 -11.14
C TRP A 53 0.85 -12.80 -9.62
N LEU A 54 -0.34 -13.15 -9.13
CA LEU A 54 -0.60 -13.42 -7.72
C LEU A 54 -1.89 -14.24 -7.55
N THR A 55 -1.86 -15.27 -6.71
CA THR A 55 -3.02 -16.04 -6.29
C THR A 55 -3.20 -15.85 -4.80
N CYS A 56 -4.45 -15.60 -4.39
CA CYS A 56 -4.82 -15.38 -2.99
C CYS A 56 -5.87 -16.41 -2.57
N VAL A 57 -5.60 -17.14 -1.48
CA VAL A 57 -6.50 -18.16 -0.93
C VAL A 57 -6.83 -17.83 0.52
N SER A 58 -8.13 -17.76 0.82
CA SER A 58 -8.66 -17.48 2.15
C SER A 58 -9.26 -18.74 2.77
N ASN A 59 -9.07 -18.93 4.07
CA ASN A 59 -9.67 -20.05 4.80
C ASN A 59 -11.15 -19.82 5.18
N VAL A 60 -11.68 -18.62 4.98
CA VAL A 60 -13.10 -18.26 5.26
C VAL A 60 -13.99 -18.25 4.00
N GLY A 61 -13.55 -18.89 2.91
CA GLY A 61 -14.42 -19.27 1.78
C GLY A 61 -14.57 -18.23 0.66
N THR A 62 -13.85 -17.11 0.69
CA THR A 62 -13.78 -16.14 -0.42
C THR A 62 -12.43 -16.23 -1.13
N SER A 63 -12.19 -17.32 -1.85
CA SER A 63 -11.05 -17.39 -2.77
C SER A 63 -11.37 -16.60 -4.04
N THR A 64 -10.82 -15.39 -4.18
CA THR A 64 -10.76 -14.69 -5.46
C THR A 64 -9.54 -15.19 -6.24
N GLY A 65 -9.67 -16.40 -6.81
CA GLY A 65 -8.75 -16.84 -7.85
C GLY A 65 -8.89 -15.91 -9.05
N SER A 66 -7.77 -15.30 -9.44
CA SER A 66 -7.65 -14.36 -10.55
C SER A 66 -8.16 -14.99 -11.84
N ARG A 67 -9.41 -14.70 -12.19
CA ARG A 67 -9.97 -14.90 -13.53
C ARG A 67 -9.46 -13.73 -14.37
N TRP A 68 -8.35 -13.93 -15.07
CA TRP A 68 -7.96 -13.15 -16.24
C TRP A 68 -7.99 -14.09 -17.43
#